data_AF-A0A1I7Y2D1-F1
#
_entry.id   AF-A0A1I7Y2D1-F1
#
_cell.length_a   1.000
_cell.length_b   1.000
_cell.length_c   1.000
_cell.angle_alpha   90.00
_cell.angle_beta   90.00
_cell.angle_gamma   90.00
#
_symmetry.space_group_name_H-M   'P 1'
#
loop_
_entity.id
_entity.type
_entity.pdbx_description
1 polymer ?
#
loop_
_entity_poly.entity_id
_entity_poly.type
_entity_poly.pdbx_seq_one_letter_code
_entity_poly.pdbx_strand_id
1 'polypeptide(L)'
;MDLAYRNFDVLVPWSLSDYLSMNRQQKGWLDERLKAHLAWHCRTQLPGYLTWLGDIRQMVAHNEVTDAQLRLRTEQAKQAIAEVADQIMPSATQLLRGMDDEQVSDMREAFAEDIREREAKYVKTPLARQ
;
A
#
# COMPACT_ATOMS: atom_id res chain seq x y z
N MET A 1 6.52 -15.05 4.65
CA MET A 1 5.62 -13.91 4.90
C MET A 1 5.82 -13.23 6.25
N ASP A 2 6.47 -13.87 7.25
CA ASP A 2 6.47 -13.38 8.63
C ASP A 2 7.40 -12.18 8.90
N LEU A 3 8.52 -12.04 8.16
CA LEU A 3 9.49 -10.96 8.41
C LEU A 3 9.04 -9.61 7.87
N ALA A 4 8.69 -9.49 6.59
CA ALA A 4 8.32 -8.20 6.00
C ALA A 4 7.06 -7.59 6.65
N TYR A 5 6.04 -8.42 6.91
CA TYR A 5 4.78 -7.95 7.50
C TYR A 5 4.94 -7.52 8.97
N ARG A 6 5.79 -8.21 9.75
CA ARG A 6 6.06 -7.82 11.16
C ARG A 6 6.95 -6.60 11.30
N ASN A 7 7.71 -6.26 10.27
CA ASN A 7 8.63 -5.11 10.27
C ASN A 7 8.10 -3.97 9.39
N PHE A 8 6.77 -3.90 9.19
CA PHE A 8 6.16 -2.91 8.31
C PHE A 8 6.35 -1.47 8.83
N ASP A 9 6.41 -1.30 10.14
CA ASP A 9 6.76 -0.05 10.83
C ASP A 9 8.19 0.43 10.51
N VAL A 10 9.09 -0.47 10.12
CA VAL A 10 10.46 -0.15 9.68
C VAL A 10 10.55 0.03 8.16
N LEU A 11 9.86 -0.83 7.40
CA LEU A 11 9.92 -0.81 5.93
C LEU A 11 9.22 0.41 5.32
N VAL A 12 8.11 0.86 5.91
CA VAL A 12 7.39 2.03 5.38
C VAL A 12 8.23 3.31 5.48
N PRO A 13 8.82 3.67 6.63
CA PRO A 13 9.69 4.85 6.71
C PRO A 13 10.93 4.74 5.82
N TRP A 14 11.47 3.54 5.63
CA TRP A 14 12.57 3.30 4.70
C TRP A 14 12.16 3.62 3.25
N SER A 15 11.02 3.08 2.80
CA SER A 15 10.47 3.39 1.47
C SER A 15 10.13 4.86 1.29
N LEU A 16 9.57 5.52 2.32
CA LEU A 16 9.23 6.95 2.25
C LEU A 16 10.46 7.85 2.23
N SER A 17 11.63 7.37 2.66
CA SER A 17 12.85 8.17 2.68
C SER A 17 13.37 8.54 1.29
N ASP A 18 12.95 7.80 0.25
CA ASP A 18 13.24 8.13 -1.15
C ASP A 18 12.44 9.37 -1.64
N TYR A 19 11.40 9.78 -0.91
CA TYR A 19 10.50 10.88 -1.30
C TYR A 19 10.46 12.03 -0.29
N LEU A 20 10.72 11.73 0.99
CA LEU A 20 10.55 12.70 2.07
C LEU A 20 11.69 12.60 3.10
N SER A 21 12.48 13.66 3.19
CA SER A 21 13.50 13.83 4.23
C SER A 21 12.87 14.19 5.58
N MET A 22 12.31 13.20 6.27
CA MET A 22 11.63 13.42 7.55
C MET A 22 12.60 13.77 8.68
N ASN A 23 12.25 14.79 9.47
CA ASN A 23 12.95 15.13 10.71
C ASN A 23 12.62 14.12 11.83
N ARG A 24 13.32 14.23 12.96
CA ARG A 24 13.18 13.28 14.09
C ARG A 24 11.75 13.24 14.65
N GLN A 25 11.06 14.38 14.72
CA GLN A 25 9.71 14.47 15.24
C GLN A 25 8.71 13.78 14.29
N GLN A 26 8.81 14.03 12.99
CA GLN A 26 7.98 13.39 11.97
C GLN A 26 8.18 11.86 11.97
N LYS A 27 9.43 11.38 12.10
CA LYS A 27 9.74 9.94 12.17
C LYS A 27 9.12 9.27 13.40
N GLY A 28 9.27 9.88 14.59
CA GLY A 28 8.68 9.34 15.82
C GLY A 28 7.15 9.30 15.76
N TRP A 29 6.54 10.37 15.25
CA TRP A 29 5.09 10.41 15.05
C TRP A 29 4.61 9.34 14.04
N LEU A 30 5.32 9.17 12.92
CA LEU A 30 4.96 8.18 11.90
C LEU A 30 5.03 6.74 12.45
N ASP A 31 6.07 6.42 13.22
CA ASP A 31 6.23 5.11 13.86
C ASP A 31 5.03 4.73 14.73
N GLU A 32 4.58 5.64 15.61
CA GLU A 32 3.40 5.42 16.44
C GLU A 32 2.10 5.25 15.63
N ARG A 33 1.99 5.92 14.49
CA ARG A 33 0.85 5.76 13.58
C ARG A 33 0.89 4.45 12.82
N LEU A 34 2.05 4.03 12.33
CA LEU A 34 2.20 2.74 11.64
C LEU A 34 1.88 1.58 12.58
N LYS A 35 2.34 1.62 13.83
CA LYS A 35 2.00 0.60 14.84
C LYS A 35 0.49 0.53 15.10
N ALA A 36 -0.18 1.67 15.23
CA ALA A 36 -1.62 1.73 15.42
C ALA A 36 -2.40 1.17 14.20
N HIS A 37 -2.00 1.56 12.98
CA HIS A 37 -2.62 1.08 11.75
C HIS A 37 -2.41 -0.41 11.53
N LEU A 38 -1.20 -0.92 11.80
CA LEU A 38 -0.91 -2.35 11.72
C LEU A 38 -1.76 -3.15 12.72
N ALA A 39 -1.86 -2.67 13.97
CA ALA A 39 -2.69 -3.31 14.97
C ALA A 39 -4.18 -3.31 14.60
N TRP A 40 -4.68 -2.22 14.00
CA TRP A 40 -6.03 -2.17 13.45
C TRP A 40 -6.21 -3.18 12.32
N HIS A 41 -5.33 -3.17 11.33
CA HIS A 41 -5.39 -4.06 10.16
C HIS A 41 -5.40 -5.54 10.58
N CYS A 42 -4.51 -5.93 11.51
CA CYS A 42 -4.48 -7.28 12.06
C CYS A 42 -5.79 -7.67 12.77
N ARG A 43 -6.45 -6.73 13.44
CA ARG A 43 -7.66 -6.99 14.22
C ARG A 43 -8.93 -6.99 13.37
N THR A 44 -9.02 -6.13 12.36
CA THR A 44 -10.27 -5.87 11.62
C THR A 44 -10.27 -6.44 10.21
N GLN A 45 -9.14 -6.38 9.51
CA GLN A 45 -9.04 -6.72 8.09
C GLN A 45 -8.56 -8.15 7.88
N LEU A 46 -7.52 -8.56 8.61
CA LEU A 46 -6.87 -9.87 8.42
C LEU A 46 -7.82 -11.08 8.55
N PRO A 47 -8.79 -11.13 9.50
CA PRO A 47 -9.76 -12.21 9.54
C PRO A 47 -10.59 -12.32 8.26
N GLY A 48 -11.04 -11.20 7.71
CA GLY A 48 -11.80 -11.16 6.46
C GLY A 48 -10.97 -11.62 5.26
N TYR A 49 -9.69 -11.27 5.22
CA TYR A 49 -8.80 -11.69 4.13
C TYR A 49 -8.55 -13.20 4.15
N LEU A 50 -8.44 -13.80 5.35
CA LEU A 50 -8.32 -15.25 5.48
C LEU A 50 -9.57 -15.98 4.97
N THR A 51 -10.75 -15.48 5.29
CA THR A 51 -12.01 -16.01 4.75
C THR A 51 -12.04 -15.90 3.23
N TRP A 52 -11.76 -14.71 2.69
CA TRP A 52 -11.75 -14.46 1.24
C TRP A 52 -10.74 -15.34 0.48
N LEU A 53 -9.54 -15.54 1.03
CA LEU A 53 -8.55 -16.48 0.47
C LEU A 53 -9.03 -17.93 0.52
N GLY A 54 -9.74 -18.30 1.59
CA GLY A 54 -10.40 -19.60 1.71
C GLY A 54 -11.43 -19.83 0.59
N ASP A 55 -12.25 -18.82 0.31
CA ASP A 55 -13.27 -18.86 -0.74
C ASP A 55 -12.64 -18.98 -2.14
N ILE A 56 -11.54 -18.26 -2.40
CA ILE A 56 -10.77 -18.41 -3.65
C ILE A 56 -10.23 -19.83 -3.78
N ARG A 57 -9.67 -20.39 -2.70
CA ARG A 57 -9.13 -21.75 -2.73
C ARG A 57 -10.22 -22.78 -3.03
N GLN A 58 -11.41 -22.64 -2.46
CA GLN A 58 -12.55 -23.51 -2.76
C GLN A 58 -13.02 -23.36 -4.21
N MET A 59 -13.17 -22.12 -4.68
CA MET A 59 -13.54 -21.82 -6.06
C MET A 59 -12.60 -22.51 -7.07
N VAL A 60 -11.29 -22.45 -6.82
CA VAL A 60 -10.29 -23.14 -7.64
C VAL A 60 -10.41 -24.67 -7.50
N ALA A 61 -10.56 -25.19 -6.28
CA ALA A 61 -10.65 -26.64 -6.03
C ALA A 61 -11.89 -27.29 -6.69
N HIS A 62 -12.98 -26.54 -6.84
CA HIS A 62 -14.23 -27.03 -7.46
C HIS A 62 -14.34 -26.74 -8.96
N ASN A 63 -13.27 -26.23 -9.60
CA ASN A 63 -13.27 -25.79 -11.01
C ASN A 63 -14.35 -24.72 -11.30
N GLU A 64 -14.69 -23.91 -10.31
CA GLU A 64 -15.63 -22.80 -10.42
C GLU A 64 -14.88 -21.50 -10.79
N VAL A 65 -13.90 -21.60 -11.68
CA VAL A 65 -13.13 -20.43 -12.13
C VAL A 65 -13.83 -19.83 -13.34
N THR A 66 -14.97 -19.19 -13.11
CA THR A 66 -15.67 -18.42 -14.14
C THR A 66 -15.24 -16.95 -14.11
N ASP A 67 -15.37 -16.29 -15.25
CA ASP A 67 -15.09 -14.86 -15.41
C ASP A 67 -15.95 -13.98 -14.47
N ALA A 68 -17.20 -14.36 -14.21
CA ALA A 68 -18.06 -13.68 -13.26
C ALA A 68 -17.55 -13.81 -11.80
N GLN A 69 -17.12 -15.01 -11.41
CA GLN A 69 -16.58 -15.24 -10.07
C GLN A 69 -15.23 -14.55 -9.89
N LEU A 70 -14.37 -14.55 -10.92
CA LEU A 70 -13.11 -13.84 -10.89
C LEU A 70 -13.32 -12.33 -10.69
N ARG A 71 -14.23 -11.71 -11.45
CA ARG A 71 -14.60 -10.30 -11.25
C ARG A 71 -15.06 -10.01 -9.84
N LEU A 72 -15.95 -10.85 -9.28
CA LEU A 72 -16.43 -10.67 -7.92
C LEU A 72 -15.27 -10.69 -6.91
N ARG A 73 -14.32 -11.63 -7.04
CA ARG A 73 -13.15 -11.69 -6.16
C ARG A 73 -12.26 -10.46 -6.33
N THR A 74 -12.06 -9.99 -7.57
CA THR A 74 -11.29 -8.77 -7.84
C THR A 74 -11.93 -7.53 -7.21
N GLU A 75 -13.24 -7.35 -7.30
CA GLU A 75 -13.92 -6.21 -6.66
C GLU A 75 -13.84 -6.27 -5.12
N GLN A 76 -13.92 -7.45 -4.53
CA GLN A 76 -13.71 -7.63 -3.09
C GLN A 76 -12.29 -7.22 -2.67
N ALA A 77 -11.26 -7.59 -3.46
CA ALA A 77 -9.88 -7.17 -3.19
C ALA A 77 -9.71 -5.65 -3.32
N LYS A 78 -10.31 -5.02 -4.35
CA LYS A 78 -10.29 -3.55 -4.50
C LYS A 78 -10.94 -2.85 -3.32
N GLN A 79 -12.09 -3.35 -2.86
CA GLN A 79 -12.79 -2.79 -1.72
C GLN A 79 -11.94 -2.89 -0.44
N ALA A 80 -11.31 -4.04 -0.20
CA ALA A 80 -10.39 -4.23 0.92
C ALA A 80 -9.21 -3.23 0.89
N ILE A 81 -8.64 -2.98 -0.28
CA ILE A 81 -7.59 -1.97 -0.46
C ILE A 81 -8.12 -0.56 -0.16
N ALA A 82 -9.32 -0.23 -0.64
CA ALA A 82 -9.95 1.07 -0.40
C ALA A 82 -10.20 1.32 1.10
N GLU A 83 -10.69 0.32 1.84
CA GLU A 83 -10.90 0.44 3.29
C GLU A 83 -9.60 0.73 4.06
N VAL A 84 -8.51 0.08 3.68
CA VAL A 84 -7.19 0.35 4.28
C VAL A 84 -6.71 1.77 3.93
N ALA A 85 -6.92 2.20 2.68
CA ALA A 85 -6.56 3.55 2.25
C ALA A 85 -7.34 4.62 3.03
N ASP A 86 -8.67 4.44 3.17
CA ASP A 86 -9.53 5.35 3.94
C ASP A 86 -9.11 5.44 5.41
N GLN A 87 -8.74 4.32 6.02
CA GLN A 87 -8.27 4.27 7.41
C GLN A 87 -6.94 5.03 7.60
N ILE A 88 -6.04 4.98 6.62
CA ILE A 88 -4.71 5.60 6.70
C ILE A 88 -4.76 7.09 6.27
N MET A 89 -5.73 7.48 5.44
CA MET A 89 -5.87 8.83 4.86
C MET A 89 -5.72 9.99 5.87
N PRO A 90 -6.33 9.95 7.08
CA PRO A 90 -6.17 11.02 8.05
C PRO A 90 -4.71 11.19 8.51
N SER A 91 -3.98 10.09 8.66
CA SER A 91 -2.55 10.12 9.02
C SER A 91 -1.71 10.64 7.86
N ALA A 92 -1.96 10.18 6.63
CA ALA A 92 -1.27 10.70 5.46
C ALA A 92 -1.47 12.24 5.33
N THR A 93 -2.70 12.71 5.50
CA THR A 93 -3.03 14.14 5.46
C THR A 93 -2.35 14.92 6.59
N GLN A 94 -2.24 14.34 7.79
CA GLN A 94 -1.54 14.97 8.90
C GLN A 94 -0.03 15.08 8.64
N LEU A 95 0.58 14.04 8.07
CA LEU A 95 2.00 14.07 7.69
C LEU A 95 2.25 15.17 6.65
N LEU A 96 1.43 15.21 5.60
CA LEU A 96 1.53 16.21 4.52
C LEU A 96 1.39 17.64 5.03
N ARG A 97 0.46 17.89 5.97
CA ARG A 97 0.30 19.23 6.58
C ARG A 97 1.46 19.62 7.51
N GLY A 98 2.24 18.65 7.98
CA GLY A 98 3.40 18.87 8.82
C GLY A 98 4.71 19.03 8.05
N MET A 99 4.65 19.11 6.71
CA MET A 99 5.81 19.34 5.85
C MET A 99 6.08 20.84 5.71
N ASP A 100 7.36 21.20 5.57
CA ASP A 100 7.79 22.52 5.14
C ASP A 100 7.89 22.63 3.61
N ASP A 101 8.14 23.84 3.12
CA ASP A 101 8.18 24.12 1.68
C ASP A 101 9.30 23.35 0.94
N GLU A 102 10.43 23.13 1.61
CA GLU A 102 11.56 22.35 1.06
C GLU A 102 11.15 20.89 0.89
N GLN A 103 10.60 20.29 1.94
CA GLN A 103 10.07 18.92 1.91
C GLN A 103 8.99 18.74 0.84
N VAL A 104 8.12 19.73 0.63
CA VAL A 104 7.08 19.69 -0.42
C VAL A 104 7.70 19.74 -1.80
N SER A 105 8.73 20.57 -2.02
CA SER A 105 9.45 20.66 -3.29
C SER A 105 10.14 19.35 -3.62
N ASP A 106 10.93 18.81 -2.69
CA ASP A 106 11.70 17.57 -2.86
C ASP A 106 10.77 16.39 -3.19
N MET A 107 9.66 16.27 -2.46
CA MET A 107 8.69 15.19 -2.68
C MET A 107 8.06 15.25 -4.09
N ARG A 108 7.80 16.46 -4.60
CA ARG A 108 7.26 16.63 -5.96
C ARG A 108 8.27 16.24 -7.03
N GLU A 109 9.54 16.58 -6.83
CA GLU A 109 10.62 16.21 -7.74
C GLU A 109 10.82 14.68 -7.76
N ALA A 110 10.92 14.06 -6.58
CA ALA A 110 11.04 12.62 -6.43
C ALA A 110 9.86 11.86 -7.09
N PHE A 111 8.62 12.32 -6.89
CA PHE A 111 7.47 11.72 -7.57
C PHE A 111 7.52 11.89 -9.08
N ALA A 112 7.91 13.05 -9.58
CA ALA A 112 8.00 13.29 -11.01
C ALA A 112 9.07 12.39 -11.66
N GLU A 113 10.18 12.13 -10.97
CA GLU A 113 11.22 11.21 -11.41
C GLU A 113 10.74 9.75 -11.42
N ASP A 114 10.18 9.24 -10.32
CA ASP A 114 9.68 7.85 -10.25
C ASP A 114 8.60 7.58 -11.31
N ILE A 115 7.70 8.53 -11.56
CA ILE A 115 6.70 8.42 -12.63
C ILE A 115 7.38 8.30 -14.01
N ARG A 116 8.36 9.16 -14.33
CA ARG A 116 9.08 9.10 -15.61
C ARG A 116 9.78 7.77 -15.81
N GLU A 117 10.44 7.25 -14.78
CA GLU A 117 11.13 5.96 -14.82
C GLU A 117 10.16 4.79 -15.05
N ARG A 118 9.04 4.77 -14.30
CA ARG A 118 8.01 3.72 -14.44
C ARG A 118 7.34 3.75 -15.79
N GLU A 119 7.02 4.93 -16.32
CA GLU A 119 6.48 5.06 -17.68
C GLU A 119 7.45 4.51 -18.72
N ALA A 120 8.74 4.83 -18.61
CA ALA A 120 9.77 4.30 -19.50
C ALA A 120 9.85 2.77 -19.45
N LYS A 121 9.75 2.20 -18.24
CA LYS A 121 9.87 0.75 -18.03
C LYS A 121 8.63 -0.05 -18.44
N TYR A 122 7.43 0.42 -18.10
CA TYR A 122 6.21 -0.40 -18.20
C TYR A 122 5.24 0.06 -19.28
N VAL A 123 5.25 1.34 -19.66
CA VAL A 123 4.32 1.90 -20.66
C VAL A 123 4.98 1.98 -22.03
N LYS A 124 6.25 2.38 -22.07
CA LYS A 124 6.99 2.58 -23.32
C LYS A 124 7.74 1.34 -23.81
N THR A 125 7.72 0.24 -23.06
CA THR A 125 8.28 -1.05 -23.48
C THR A 125 7.25 -1.81 -24.32
N PRO A 126 7.48 -2.08 -25.62
CA PRO A 126 6.52 -2.78 -26.46
C PRO A 126 6.28 -4.21 -25.96
N LEU A 127 5.00 -4.62 -25.93
CA LEU A 127 4.51 -5.94 -25.47
C LEU A 127 5.17 -7.17 -26.14
N ALA A 128 5.91 -7.00 -27.24
CA ALA A 128 6.59 -8.09 -27.95
C ALA A 128 7.84 -8.65 -27.23
N ARG A 129 8.22 -8.12 -26.06
CA ARG A 129 9.40 -8.55 -25.29
C ARG A 129 9.12 -9.05 -23.86
N GLN A 130 7.86 -9.33 -23.50
CA GLN A 130 7.51 -9.95 -22.22
C GLN A 130 7.16 -11.43 -22.39
#